data_AF-A0A0A5HQZ2-F1
#
_entry.id   AF-A0A0A5HQZ2-F1
#
_cell.length_a   1.000
_cell.length_b   1.000
_cell.length_c   1.000
_cell.angle_alpha   90.00
_cell.angle_beta   90.00
_cell.angle_gamma   90.00
#
_symmetry.space_group_name_H-M   'P 1'
#
loop_
_entity.id
_entity.type
_entity.pdbx_description
1 polymer ?
#
loop_
_entity_poly.entity_id
_entity_poly.type
_entity_poly.pdbx_seq_one_letter_code
_entity_poly.pdbx_strand_id
1 'polypeptide(L)' 'MNKGKERENGTLKDWLQDDVVKQLQAKKSALKQQEKEREEAQERRQAEKRKRREANKSFEELLNDSDLDWKSFKK' A
#
# COMPACT_ATOMS: atom_id res chain seq x y z
N MET A 1 17.29 51.15 -19.92
CA MET A 1 17.32 49.69 -20.13
C MET A 1 17.38 48.99 -18.78
N ASN A 2 16.24 48.53 -18.25
CA ASN A 2 16.18 47.44 -17.26
C ASN A 2 14.70 47.06 -17.05
N LYS A 3 14.23 45.98 -17.68
CA LYS A 3 12.96 45.31 -17.33
C LYS A 3 13.22 43.81 -17.19
N GLY A 4 14.19 43.48 -16.35
CA GLY A 4 14.59 42.12 -16.04
C GLY A 4 14.33 41.76 -14.58
N LYS A 5 13.19 42.15 -13.98
CA LYS A 5 12.81 41.72 -12.62
C LYS A 5 11.28 41.86 -12.43
N GLU A 6 10.53 40.79 -12.68
CA GLU A 6 9.14 40.61 -12.19
C GLU A 6 8.60 39.20 -12.53
N ARG A 7 9.43 38.16 -12.34
CA ARG A 7 8.89 36.78 -12.19
C ARG A 7 8.52 36.61 -10.71
N GLU A 8 7.56 37.41 -10.26
CA GLU A 8 7.06 37.39 -8.90
C GLU A 8 6.28 36.09 -8.66
N ASN A 9 6.77 35.28 -7.72
CA ASN A 9 6.02 34.61 -6.66
C ASN A 9 4.66 33.94 -6.95
N GLY A 10 4.35 33.56 -8.19
CA GLY A 10 3.19 32.73 -8.51
C GLY A 10 3.46 31.26 -8.19
N THR A 11 2.54 30.60 -7.49
CA THR A 11 2.57 29.13 -7.36
C THR A 11 2.50 28.47 -8.72
N LEU A 12 3.00 27.24 -8.87
CA LEU A 12 2.96 26.52 -10.16
C LEU A 12 1.54 26.43 -10.74
N LYS A 13 0.51 26.49 -9.88
CA LYS A 13 -0.90 26.59 -10.26
C LYS A 13 -1.23 27.87 -11.02
N ASP A 14 -0.63 29.00 -10.65
CA ASP A 14 -0.90 30.31 -11.25
C ASP A 14 -0.36 30.42 -12.68
N TRP A 15 0.55 29.52 -13.07
CA TRP A 15 1.13 29.44 -14.42
C TRP A 15 0.44 28.39 -15.30
N LEU A 16 -0.26 27.43 -14.70
CA LEU A 16 -0.97 26.39 -15.42
C LEU A 16 -2.41 26.83 -15.68
N GLN A 17 -2.93 26.47 -16.86
CA GLN A 17 -4.35 26.63 -17.14
C GLN A 17 -5.16 25.82 -16.11
N ASP A 18 -6.20 26.43 -15.53
CA ASP A 18 -7.04 25.83 -14.49
C ASP A 18 -7.58 24.45 -14.86
N ASP A 19 -7.83 24.21 -16.15
CA ASP A 19 -8.28 22.90 -16.65
C ASP A 19 -7.21 21.83 -16.48
N VAL A 20 -5.95 22.14 -16.77
CA VAL A 20 -4.83 21.20 -16.61
C VAL A 20 -4.60 20.90 -15.13
N VAL A 21 -4.72 21.89 -14.25
CA VAL A 21 -4.63 21.69 -12.80
C VAL A 21 -5.74 20.75 -12.30
N LYS A 22 -6.98 20.94 -12.76
CA LYS A 22 -8.11 20.07 -12.42
C LYS A 22 -7.88 18.63 -12.90
N GLN A 23 -7.40 18.44 -14.13
CA GLN A 23 -7.09 17.10 -14.66
C GLN A 23 -5.97 16.42 -13.85
N LEU A 24 -4.93 17.15 -13.48
CA LEU A 24 -3.83 16.61 -12.65
C LEU A 24 -4.31 16.23 -11.25
N GLN A 25 -5.16 17.05 -10.63
CA GLN A 25 -5.76 16.74 -9.33
C GLN A 25 -6.67 15.51 -9.41
N ALA A 26 -7.49 15.40 -10.45
CA ALA A 26 -8.35 14.24 -10.67
C ALA A 26 -7.53 12.96 -10.84
N LYS A 27 -6.47 12.99 -11.67
CA LYS A 27 -5.55 11.85 -11.85
C LYS A 27 -4.83 11.48 -10.57
N LYS A 28 -4.37 12.47 -9.78
CA LYS A 28 -3.72 12.24 -8.49
C LYS A 28 -4.65 11.51 -7.51
N SER A 29 -5.91 11.94 -7.43
CA SER A 29 -6.90 11.28 -6.57
C SER A 29 -7.20 9.86 -7.03
N ALA A 30 -7.37 9.64 -8.34
CA ALA A 30 -7.58 8.31 -8.91
C ALA A 30 -6.41 7.36 -8.62
N LEU A 31 -5.17 7.83 -8.80
CA LEU A 31 -3.97 7.02 -8.52
C LEU A 31 -3.85 6.66 -7.04
N LYS A 32 -4.11 7.61 -6.13
CA LYS A 32 -4.11 7.33 -4.69
C LYS A 32 -5.14 6.27 -4.29
N GLN A 33 -6.33 6.34 -4.90
CA GLN A 33 -7.37 5.37 -4.62
C GLN A 33 -7.01 3.98 -5.16
N GLN A 34 -6.43 3.92 -6.36
CA GLN A 34 -5.93 2.67 -6.95
C GLN A 34 -4.79 2.05 -6.14
N GLU A 35 -3.85 2.86 -5.63
CA GLU A 35 -2.77 2.37 -4.77
C GLU A 35 -3.33 1.76 -3.48
N LYS A 36 -4.26 2.45 -2.82
CA LYS A 36 -4.89 1.96 -1.60
C LYS A 36 -5.63 0.62 -1.82
N GLU A 37 -6.39 0.52 -2.91
CA GLU A 37 -7.08 -0.73 -3.27
C GLU A 37 -6.11 -1.88 -3.55
N ARG A 38 -4.96 -1.60 -4.18
CA ARG A 38 -3.94 -2.61 -4.44
C ARG A 38 -3.28 -3.11 -3.16
N GLU A 39 -2.99 -2.22 -2.22
CA GLU A 39 -2.41 -2.57 -0.93
C GLU A 39 -3.37 -3.44 -0.12
N GLU A 40 -4.64 -3.03 0.02
CA GLU A 40 -5.67 -3.81 0.71
C GLU A 40 -5.88 -5.20 0.07
N ALA A 41 -5.84 -5.29 -1.27
CA ALA A 41 -5.96 -6.56 -1.98
C ALA A 41 -4.74 -7.47 -1.74
N GLN A 42 -3.54 -6.90 -1.65
CA GLN A 42 -2.33 -7.67 -1.37
C GLN A 42 -2.33 -8.20 0.07
N GLU A 43 -2.72 -7.40 1.04
CA GLU A 43 -2.83 -7.83 2.44
C GLU A 43 -3.83 -8.96 2.60
N ARG A 44 -5.02 -8.85 1.97
CA ARG A 44 -6.04 -9.91 1.99
C ARG A 44 -5.51 -11.21 1.38
N ARG A 45 -4.83 -11.14 0.22
CA ARG A 45 -4.21 -12.31 -0.42
C ARG A 45 -3.14 -12.96 0.46
N GLN A 46 -2.34 -12.16 1.16
CA GLN A 46 -1.33 -12.70 2.08
C GLN A 46 -1.98 -13.40 3.28
N ALA A 47 -3.02 -12.81 3.86
CA ALA A 47 -3.77 -13.42 4.96
C ALA A 47 -4.43 -14.75 4.56
N GLU A 48 -5.08 -14.80 3.39
CA GLU A 48 -5.68 -16.03 2.86
C GLU A 48 -4.64 -17.11 2.57
N LYS A 49 -3.47 -16.71 2.03
CA LYS A 49 -2.36 -17.64 1.79
C LYS A 49 -1.80 -18.23 3.07
N ARG A 50 -1.70 -17.44 4.16
CA ARG A 50 -1.30 -17.93 5.48
C ARG A 50 -2.31 -18.94 6.03
N LYS A 51 -3.60 -18.61 6.02
CA LYS A 51 -4.69 -19.51 6.45
C LYS A 51 -4.69 -20.83 5.68
N ARG A 52 -4.53 -20.78 4.34
CA ARG A 52 -4.45 -22.00 3.52
C ARG A 52 -3.21 -22.82 3.84
N ARG A 53 -2.06 -22.17 4.10
CA ARG A 53 -0.84 -22.90 4.48
C ARG A 53 -1.03 -23.58 5.82
N GLU A 54 -1.53 -22.88 6.83
CA GLU A 54 -1.82 -23.46 8.15
C GLU A 54 -2.82 -24.63 8.06
N ALA A 55 -3.89 -24.49 7.28
CA ALA A 55 -4.87 -25.56 7.07
C ALA A 55 -4.30 -26.79 6.33
N ASN A 56 -3.26 -26.61 5.50
CA ASN A 56 -2.60 -27.69 4.77
C ASN A 56 -1.28 -28.16 5.42
N LYS A 57 -0.86 -27.54 6.53
CA LYS A 57 0.32 -28.00 7.27
C LYS A 57 0.01 -29.32 7.96
N SER A 58 1.00 -30.19 8.00
CA SER A 58 0.90 -31.40 8.80
C SER A 58 0.93 -31.04 10.29
N PHE A 59 0.33 -31.88 11.14
CA PHE A 59 0.32 -31.66 12.59
C PHE A 59 1.74 -31.52 13.16
N GLU A 60 2.71 -32.26 12.62
CA GLU A 60 4.12 -32.18 13.01
C GLU A 60 4.74 -30.81 12.73
N GLU A 61 4.44 -30.19 11.58
CA GLU A 61 4.92 -28.84 11.27
C GLU A 61 4.25 -27.78 12.15
N LEU A 62 2.95 -27.90 12.41
CA LEU A 62 2.25 -27.00 13.33
C LEU A 62 2.78 -27.13 14.76
N LEU A 63 3.08 -28.34 15.20
CA LEU A 63 3.63 -28.62 16.52
C LEU A 63 5.06 -28.10 16.66
N ASN A 64 5.92 -28.31 15.64
CA ASN A 64 7.30 -27.81 15.64
C ASN A 64 7.37 -26.27 15.55
N ASP A 65 6.43 -25.62 14.87
CA ASP A 65 6.30 -24.16 14.83
C ASP A 65 5.75 -23.57 16.15
N SER A 66 5.19 -24.41 17.02
CA SER A 66 4.70 -24.01 18.35
C SER A 66 5.73 -24.33 19.43
N ASP A 67 5.78 -23.53 20.51
CA ASP A 67 6.63 -23.80 21.67
C ASP A 67 6.14 -25.01 22.53
N LEU A 68 5.31 -25.87 21.97
CA LEU A 68 4.70 -27.01 22.66
C LEU A 68 5.54 -28.27 22.42
N ASP A 69 6.20 -28.77 23.47
CA ASP A 69 6.82 -30.09 23.43
C ASP A 69 5.79 -31.16 23.78
N TRP A 70 5.40 -31.99 22.80
CA TRP A 70 4.45 -33.09 22.99
C TRP A 70 4.91 -34.14 24.02
N LYS A 71 6.22 -34.26 24.28
CA LYS A 71 6.76 -35.16 25.31
C LYS A 71 6.35 -34.72 26.71
N SER A 72 6.05 -33.43 26.91
CA SER A 72 5.50 -32.89 28.15
C SER A 72 4.09 -33.38 28.44
N PHE A 73 3.35 -33.78 27.40
CA PHE A 73 1.92 -34.13 27.49
C PHE A 73 1.65 -35.63 27.42
N LYS A 74 2.61 -36.44 26.94
CA LYS A 74 2.53 -37.90 27.03
C LYS A 74 3.32 -38.40 28.23
N LYS A 75 2.58 -38.89 29.23
CA LYS A 75 3.12 -39.64 30.37
C LYS A 75 3.43 -41.08 29.97
#